data_AF-A0A8H8XDY4-F1
#
_entry.id   AF-A0A8H8XDY4-F1
#
_cell.length_a   1.000
_cell.length_b   1.000
_cell.length_c   1.000
_cell.angle_alpha   90.00
_cell.angle_beta   90.00
_cell.angle_gamma   90.00
#
_symmetry.space_group_name_H-M   'P 1'
#
loop_
_entity.id
_entity.type
_entity.pdbx_description
1 polymer ?
#
loop_
_entity_poly.entity_id
_entity_poly.type
_entity_poly.pdbx_seq_one_letter_code
_entity_poly.pdbx_strand_id
1 'polypeptide(L)'
;MDDRDDIEGNVLDTISSVNPNVKVYVHWFDSNDENYWSFYHANHKSDDPLSQLDMFRDYVLHHYYFSVRNHNDYHILAAEGNWDGGSGAAYSPGHFALASDDNEKIAAHGMGHMLGASHNRDTNWFSAPIMYPHPSAWYYHLQTKFWSDSNKSAVRKTLQELKHFPDSESFGVQYASLDSTTNARKYNGLEWNESRAEVYQLMVAKNTTYTITLTDADFDTYLYVYDENGKQLAKDDDSGPGSWSKLENQDFGSAKEVYFVVSGYKRAYGKYSIRMSTYRTLFIEDNSTLKSLQNSVVNLSKFISSNNKVWIKTHNGAWVESFTLPPEFHGNTRKVTLSVNSEWPVRVTFTANKIEKTLLVQQGSRGFLG
;
A
#
# COMPACT_ATOMS: atom_id res chain seq x y z
N MET A 1 10.06 32.17 9.58
CA MET A 1 11.38 31.63 9.21
C MET A 1 11.55 31.88 7.73
N ASP A 2 12.61 32.58 7.34
CA ASP A 2 12.88 32.91 5.94
C ASP A 2 13.34 31.67 5.14
N ASP A 3 13.84 30.63 5.82
CA ASP A 3 14.47 29.45 5.20
C ASP A 3 13.54 28.21 5.11
N ARG A 4 12.23 28.42 5.21
CA ARG A 4 11.21 27.36 5.22
C ARG A 4 11.32 26.43 4.00
N ASP A 5 11.41 27.01 2.81
CA ASP A 5 11.44 26.27 1.55
C ASP A 5 12.72 25.42 1.42
N ASP A 6 13.83 25.92 1.97
CA ASP A 6 15.12 25.23 1.93
C ASP A 6 15.16 24.06 2.91
N ILE A 7 14.62 24.22 4.13
CA ILE A 7 14.46 23.12 5.09
C ILE A 7 13.58 22.01 4.49
N GLU A 8 12.42 22.38 3.95
CA GLU A 8 11.50 21.43 3.32
C GLU A 8 12.16 20.72 2.13
N GLY A 9 12.79 21.48 1.23
CA GLY A 9 13.49 20.93 0.08
C GLY A 9 14.61 19.96 0.47
N ASN A 10 15.39 20.26 1.52
CA ASN A 10 16.42 19.34 2.02
C ASN A 10 15.80 18.06 2.57
N VAL A 11 14.77 18.12 3.42
CA VAL A 11 14.12 16.93 3.98
C VAL A 11 13.51 16.06 2.87
N LEU A 12 12.75 16.67 1.95
CA LEU A 12 12.04 15.99 0.87
C LEU A 12 13.00 15.34 -0.13
N ASP A 13 14.03 16.07 -0.59
CA ASP A 13 15.03 15.54 -1.53
C ASP A 13 15.77 14.35 -0.92
N THR A 14 16.11 14.44 0.37
CA THR A 14 16.88 13.40 1.04
C THR A 14 16.03 12.12 1.17
N ILE A 15 14.74 12.21 1.56
CA ILE A 15 13.84 11.04 1.62
C ILE A 15 13.55 10.46 0.23
N SER A 16 13.18 11.31 -0.73
CA SER A 16 12.83 10.90 -2.10
C SER A 16 13.99 10.24 -2.83
N SER A 17 15.24 10.60 -2.52
CA SER A 17 16.44 9.96 -3.07
C SER A 17 16.56 8.46 -2.70
N VAL A 18 15.94 8.02 -1.59
CA VAL A 18 15.96 6.61 -1.15
C VAL A 18 14.83 5.82 -1.80
N ASN A 19 13.65 6.45 -1.89
CA ASN A 19 12.46 5.88 -2.50
C ASN A 19 11.58 6.98 -3.12
N PRO A 20 11.61 7.17 -4.45
CA PRO A 20 10.84 8.23 -5.11
C PRO A 20 9.32 8.01 -5.04
N ASN A 21 8.87 6.81 -4.65
CA ASN A 21 7.46 6.49 -4.47
C ASN A 21 6.95 6.80 -3.05
N VAL A 22 7.78 7.36 -2.17
CA VAL A 22 7.34 7.87 -0.87
C VAL A 22 6.94 9.32 -1.06
N LYS A 23 5.66 9.62 -0.85
CA LYS A 23 5.17 11.00 -0.72
C LYS A 23 5.26 11.41 0.74
N VAL A 24 6.01 12.48 1.00
CA VAL A 24 6.08 13.10 2.32
C VAL A 24 5.24 14.37 2.27
N TYR A 25 4.38 14.56 3.27
CA TYR A 25 3.60 15.78 3.43
C TYR A 25 4.20 16.55 4.60
N VAL A 26 4.66 17.77 4.34
CA VAL A 26 5.23 18.64 5.37
C VAL A 26 4.16 19.62 5.82
N HIS A 27 3.93 19.66 7.13
CA HIS A 27 3.03 20.61 7.76
C HIS A 27 3.86 21.52 8.67
N TRP A 28 3.70 22.83 8.49
CA TRP A 28 4.44 23.84 9.23
C TRP A 28 3.53 24.51 10.25
N PHE A 29 4.02 24.63 11.48
CA PHE A 29 3.43 25.43 12.53
C PHE A 29 4.42 26.55 12.85
N ASP A 30 4.12 27.78 12.43
CA ASP A 30 4.97 28.94 12.68
C ASP A 30 4.18 30.05 13.37
N SER A 31 4.84 31.18 13.64
CA SER A 31 4.27 32.34 14.34
C SER A 31 3.04 32.96 13.66
N ASN A 32 2.76 32.61 12.42
CA ASN A 32 1.59 33.05 11.66
C ASN A 32 0.42 32.07 11.72
N ASP A 33 0.60 30.90 12.33
CA ASP A 33 -0.50 29.95 12.56
C ASP A 33 -1.42 30.49 13.67
N GLU A 34 -2.73 30.41 13.46
CA GLU A 34 -3.75 30.87 14.41
C GLU A 34 -3.65 30.15 15.78
N ASN A 35 -3.04 28.96 15.81
CA ASN A 35 -2.81 28.16 17.01
C ASN A 35 -1.40 28.29 17.59
N TYR A 36 -0.54 29.17 17.04
CA TYR A 36 0.84 29.35 17.50
C TYR A 36 0.95 29.61 19.01
N TRP A 37 -0.01 30.35 19.58
CA TRP A 37 -0.02 30.67 21.01
C TRP A 37 -0.11 29.44 21.91
N SER A 38 -0.76 28.37 21.42
CA SER A 38 -0.79 27.08 22.12
C SER A 38 0.60 26.45 22.19
N PHE A 39 1.41 26.63 21.14
CA PHE A 39 2.75 26.07 20.98
C PHE A 39 3.85 26.85 21.70
N TYR A 40 3.54 28.07 22.18
CA TYR A 40 4.47 28.93 22.91
C TYR A 40 5.16 28.23 24.10
N HIS A 41 4.48 27.28 24.75
CA HIS A 41 5.04 26.49 25.85
C HIS A 41 6.05 25.41 25.42
N ALA A 42 5.99 24.92 24.16
CA ALA A 42 7.00 24.03 23.59
C ALA A 42 8.31 24.76 23.26
N ASN A 43 8.25 26.08 23.06
CA ASN A 43 9.38 26.93 22.71
C ASN A 43 10.14 27.50 23.92
N HIS A 44 9.91 26.98 25.13
CA HIS A 44 10.74 27.35 26.28
C HIS A 44 12.18 26.87 26.02
N LYS A 45 13.07 27.83 25.70
CA LYS A 45 14.44 27.53 25.31
C LYS A 45 15.20 26.87 26.46
N SER A 46 15.84 25.75 26.15
CA SER A 46 16.85 25.11 26.98
C SER A 46 18.17 25.18 26.24
N ASP A 47 19.25 25.54 26.94
CA ASP A 47 20.61 25.52 26.37
C ASP A 47 21.13 24.07 26.20
N ASP A 48 20.46 23.08 26.83
CA ASP A 48 20.72 21.65 26.58
C ASP A 48 19.77 21.11 25.47
N PRO A 49 20.31 20.64 24.33
CA PRO A 49 19.52 20.22 23.17
C PRO A 49 18.69 18.94 23.43
N LEU A 50 19.16 18.04 24.31
CA LEU A 50 18.41 16.84 24.67
C LEU A 50 17.20 17.17 25.53
N SER A 51 17.36 18.05 26.53
CA SER A 51 16.27 18.55 27.35
C SER A 51 15.24 19.31 26.52
N GLN A 52 15.68 20.12 25.54
CA GLN A 52 14.76 20.80 24.63
C GLN A 52 13.97 19.81 23.75
N LEU A 53 14.63 18.76 23.25
CA LEU A 53 13.98 17.69 22.48
C LEU A 53 12.95 16.91 23.32
N ASP A 54 13.27 16.59 24.57
CA ASP A 54 12.34 15.92 25.51
C ASP A 54 11.10 16.80 25.77
N MET A 55 11.28 18.09 26.04
CA MET A 55 10.19 19.05 26.25
C MET A 55 9.28 19.16 25.02
N PHE A 56 9.87 19.25 23.82
CA PHE A 56 9.12 19.28 22.57
C PHE A 56 8.31 18.01 22.35
N ARG A 57 8.93 16.83 22.52
CA ARG A 57 8.26 15.53 22.43
C ARG A 57 7.07 15.47 23.38
N ASP A 58 7.29 15.77 24.65
CA ASP A 58 6.26 15.62 25.69
C ASP A 58 5.09 16.57 25.46
N TYR A 59 5.37 17.79 25.00
CA TYR A 59 4.33 18.74 24.62
C TYR A 59 3.47 18.21 23.47
N VAL A 60 4.08 17.74 22.38
CA VAL A 60 3.36 17.22 21.21
C VAL A 60 2.53 15.99 21.60
N LEU A 61 3.11 15.07 22.36
CA LEU A 61 2.43 13.87 22.83
C LEU A 61 1.33 14.13 23.85
N HIS A 62 1.32 15.26 24.56
CA HIS A 62 0.26 15.59 25.51
C HIS A 62 -0.94 16.28 24.86
N HIS A 63 -0.70 17.06 23.81
CA HIS A 63 -1.72 17.94 23.23
C HIS A 63 -2.29 17.43 21.90
N TYR A 64 -1.50 16.69 21.12
CA TYR A 64 -1.91 16.24 19.78
C TYR A 64 -2.13 14.73 19.69
N TYR A 65 -1.55 13.98 20.62
CA TYR A 65 -1.64 12.52 20.65
C TYR A 65 -2.09 12.03 22.02
N PHE A 66 -2.69 10.84 22.07
CA PHE A 66 -2.97 10.15 23.35
C PHE A 66 -1.90 9.08 23.66
N SER A 67 -1.12 8.65 22.66
CA SER A 67 0.06 7.77 22.83
C SER A 67 0.94 7.80 21.57
N VAL A 68 2.24 7.49 21.70
CA VAL A 68 3.18 7.27 20.56
C VAL A 68 2.86 6.01 19.75
N ARG A 69 2.07 5.06 20.28
CA ARG A 69 1.79 3.82 19.56
C ARG A 69 0.85 4.15 18.40
N ASN A 70 1.29 3.81 17.19
CA ASN A 70 0.51 3.80 15.95
C ASN A 70 0.39 5.15 15.21
N HIS A 71 1.31 6.09 15.45
CA HIS A 71 1.46 7.30 14.64
C HIS A 71 2.74 7.26 13.81
N ASN A 72 2.61 7.46 12.50
CA ASN A 72 3.72 7.52 11.55
C ASN A 72 4.18 8.97 11.28
N ASP A 73 3.81 9.89 12.17
CA ASP A 73 4.16 11.30 12.07
C ASP A 73 5.61 11.50 12.58
N TYR A 74 6.32 12.41 11.91
CA TYR A 74 7.70 12.78 12.27
C TYR A 74 7.73 14.28 12.52
N HIS A 75 8.30 14.67 13.65
CA HIS A 75 8.24 16.03 14.15
C HIS A 75 9.63 16.63 14.28
N ILE A 76 9.82 17.82 13.72
CA ILE A 76 11.08 18.57 13.82
C ILE A 76 10.75 19.93 14.43
N LEU A 77 11.39 20.26 15.55
CA LEU A 77 11.42 21.62 16.06
C LEU A 77 12.62 22.32 15.45
N ALA A 78 12.38 23.30 14.58
CA ALA A 78 13.40 24.21 14.08
C ALA A 78 13.46 25.44 15.01
N ALA A 79 14.64 25.77 15.55
CA ALA A 79 14.81 26.89 16.45
C ALA A 79 16.25 27.44 16.50
N GLU A 80 16.37 28.76 16.63
CA GLU A 80 17.57 29.50 17.00
C GLU A 80 18.39 28.82 18.11
N GLY A 81 19.60 28.39 17.74
CA GLY A 81 20.48 27.57 18.55
C GLY A 81 21.25 28.36 19.61
N ASN A 82 21.29 27.83 20.83
CA ASN A 82 22.31 28.17 21.83
C ASN A 82 22.76 26.91 22.57
N TRP A 83 23.00 25.83 21.83
CA TRP A 83 23.21 24.47 22.36
C TRP A 83 24.68 24.09 22.53
N ASP A 84 25.50 24.97 23.09
CA ASP A 84 26.91 24.70 23.46
C ASP A 84 27.72 23.89 22.42
N GLY A 85 27.59 24.26 21.13
CA GLY A 85 28.32 23.67 20.01
C GLY A 85 27.61 22.50 19.29
N GLY A 86 26.42 22.12 19.74
CA GLY A 86 25.49 21.27 18.99
C GLY A 86 24.62 22.07 18.03
N SER A 87 24.29 21.48 16.87
CA SER A 87 23.36 22.08 15.90
C SER A 87 21.97 21.44 15.94
N GLY A 88 21.77 20.38 16.73
CA GLY A 88 20.50 19.67 16.83
C GLY A 88 20.62 18.36 17.59
N ALA A 89 19.49 17.67 17.74
CA ALA A 89 19.39 16.36 18.40
C ALA A 89 18.23 15.56 17.78
N ALA A 90 18.28 14.24 17.84
CA ALA A 90 17.18 13.40 17.38
C ALA A 90 17.15 12.06 18.13
N TYR A 91 15.96 11.48 18.30
CA TYR A 91 15.84 10.08 18.70
C TYR A 91 16.15 9.18 17.50
N SER A 92 16.94 8.13 17.73
CA SER A 92 17.45 7.27 16.66
C SER A 92 17.29 5.77 16.99
N PRO A 93 16.36 5.05 16.34
CA PRO A 93 15.24 5.57 15.57
C PRO A 93 14.22 6.27 16.48
N GLY A 94 13.38 7.14 15.92
CA GLY A 94 12.35 7.84 16.67
C GLY A 94 11.56 8.82 15.82
N HIS A 95 10.67 9.59 16.44
CA HIS A 95 9.70 10.45 15.76
C HIS A 95 9.90 11.95 16.04
N PHE A 96 10.94 12.31 16.80
CA PHE A 96 11.20 13.69 17.18
C PHE A 96 12.68 14.04 16.95
N ALA A 97 12.88 15.21 16.36
CA ALA A 97 14.17 15.85 16.20
C ALA A 97 14.09 17.34 16.51
N LEU A 98 15.25 17.90 16.81
CA LEU A 98 15.54 19.30 17.06
C LEU A 98 16.60 19.72 16.05
N ALA A 99 16.37 20.83 15.36
CA ALA A 99 17.28 21.36 14.35
C ALA A 99 17.50 22.86 14.58
N SER A 100 18.75 23.29 14.50
CA SER A 100 19.09 24.71 14.41
C SER A 100 18.60 25.24 13.06
N ASP A 101 18.03 26.45 13.09
CA ASP A 101 17.65 27.19 11.90
C ASP A 101 18.84 27.90 11.23
N ASP A 102 20.02 27.93 11.85
CA ASP A 102 21.27 28.42 11.23
C ASP A 102 21.76 27.55 10.06
N ASN A 103 21.21 26.34 9.92
CA ASN A 103 21.56 25.42 8.84
C ASN A 103 20.41 24.48 8.47
N GLU A 104 19.90 24.64 7.26
CA GLU A 104 18.70 23.99 6.76
C GLU A 104 18.87 22.47 6.57
N LYS A 105 20.13 21.99 6.47
CA LYS A 105 20.45 20.57 6.32
C LYS A 105 20.33 19.79 7.63
N ILE A 106 20.31 20.48 8.77
CA ILE A 106 20.24 19.80 10.08
C ILE A 106 18.89 19.12 10.27
N ALA A 107 17.80 19.71 9.75
CA ALA A 107 16.50 19.06 9.74
C ALA A 107 16.53 17.73 8.97
N ALA A 108 17.20 17.69 7.80
CA ALA A 108 17.37 16.46 7.03
C ALA A 108 18.29 15.44 7.72
N HIS A 109 19.33 15.91 8.43
CA HIS A 109 20.18 15.07 9.28
C HIS A 109 19.39 14.43 10.44
N GLY A 110 18.61 15.25 11.16
CA GLY A 110 17.72 14.80 12.24
C GLY A 110 16.67 13.81 11.75
N MET A 111 16.06 14.07 10.60
CA MET A 111 15.17 13.13 9.92
C MET A 111 15.87 11.80 9.60
N GLY A 112 17.15 11.82 9.22
CA GLY A 112 17.93 10.61 9.03
C GLY A 112 18.04 9.76 10.27
N HIS A 113 18.37 10.35 11.41
CA HIS A 113 18.38 9.65 12.69
C HIS A 113 17.01 9.06 13.04
N MET A 114 15.94 9.83 12.87
CA MET A 114 14.57 9.37 13.07
C MET A 114 14.23 8.14 12.20
N LEU A 115 14.72 8.11 10.96
CA LEU A 115 14.58 7.00 10.02
C LEU A 115 15.65 5.89 10.17
N GLY A 116 16.39 5.89 11.29
CA GLY A 116 17.35 4.84 11.64
C GLY A 116 18.73 4.95 10.97
N ALA A 117 19.01 6.06 10.28
CA ALA A 117 20.35 6.32 9.75
C ALA A 117 21.34 6.61 10.89
N SER A 118 22.57 6.17 10.71
CA SER A 118 23.66 6.41 11.65
C SER A 118 24.67 7.39 11.08
N HIS A 119 25.42 8.04 11.97
CA HIS A 119 26.51 8.90 11.57
C HIS A 119 27.47 8.19 10.61
N ASN A 120 27.90 8.90 9.56
CA ASN A 120 28.90 8.40 8.62
C ASN A 120 29.99 9.44 8.36
N ARG A 121 31.25 9.09 8.64
CA ARG A 121 32.41 9.97 8.44
C ARG A 121 33.07 9.82 7.06
N ASP A 122 32.49 9.04 6.16
CA ASP A 122 32.95 8.94 4.78
C ASP A 122 32.85 10.29 4.09
N THR A 123 33.96 10.80 3.57
CA THR A 123 34.02 12.07 2.82
C THR A 123 34.84 11.89 1.56
N ASN A 124 34.53 12.69 0.55
CA ASN A 124 35.46 13.00 -0.53
C ASN A 124 35.72 14.52 -0.57
N TRP A 125 36.60 14.95 -1.47
CA TRP A 125 37.05 16.34 -1.55
C TRP A 125 35.92 17.37 -1.80
N PHE A 126 34.78 16.92 -2.32
CA PHE A 126 33.69 17.79 -2.78
C PHE A 126 32.34 17.44 -2.15
N SER A 127 32.27 16.39 -1.32
CA SER A 127 31.02 15.92 -0.75
C SER A 127 31.19 15.11 0.54
N ALA A 128 30.26 15.33 1.44
CA ALA A 128 29.98 14.54 2.61
C ALA A 128 28.51 14.07 2.55
N PRO A 129 28.17 12.89 3.08
CA PRO A 129 26.80 12.44 3.21
C PRO A 129 26.04 13.32 4.21
N ILE A 130 24.71 13.35 4.09
CA ILE A 130 23.85 14.11 5.00
C ILE A 130 24.05 13.72 6.47
N MET A 131 24.38 12.45 6.74
CA MET A 131 24.65 11.92 8.09
C MET A 131 26.09 12.14 8.57
N TYR A 132 26.84 13.06 7.97
CA TYR A 132 28.19 13.34 8.43
C TYR A 132 28.18 14.00 9.83
N PRO A 133 28.81 13.40 10.85
CA PRO A 133 28.87 13.98 12.20
C PRO A 133 29.90 15.11 12.23
N HIS A 134 29.44 16.35 12.34
CA HIS A 134 30.21 17.59 12.20
C HIS A 134 31.72 17.59 12.50
N PRO A 135 32.54 18.11 11.56
CA PRO A 135 33.83 18.71 11.82
C PRO A 135 33.84 20.14 11.26
N SER A 136 33.85 21.19 12.08
CA SER A 136 34.12 22.60 11.67
C SER A 136 33.24 23.24 10.56
N ALA A 137 33.14 24.58 10.60
CA ALA A 137 32.32 25.39 9.69
C ALA A 137 32.53 25.11 8.18
N TRP A 138 33.73 24.69 7.77
CA TRP A 138 34.05 24.49 6.36
C TRP A 138 33.46 23.21 5.74
N TYR A 139 33.27 22.14 6.51
CA TYR A 139 32.70 20.89 5.99
C TYR A 139 31.18 20.96 5.82
N TYR A 140 30.49 21.94 6.41
CA TYR A 140 29.05 22.16 6.20
C TYR A 140 28.72 22.43 4.72
N HIS A 141 29.61 23.11 4.00
CA HIS A 141 29.45 23.36 2.57
C HIS A 141 29.62 22.09 1.73
N LEU A 142 30.29 21.06 2.25
CA LEU A 142 30.48 19.78 1.58
C LEU A 142 29.33 18.81 1.84
N GLN A 143 28.50 19.01 2.87
CA GLN A 143 27.34 18.15 3.07
C GLN A 143 26.40 18.25 1.87
N THR A 144 26.26 17.12 1.19
CA THR A 144 25.35 16.94 0.07
C THR A 144 24.07 16.26 0.58
N LYS A 145 22.96 16.41 -0.15
CA LYS A 145 21.66 15.81 0.20
C LYS A 145 21.62 14.26 0.07
N PHE A 146 22.78 13.60 0.02
CA PHE A 146 22.89 12.18 -0.29
C PHE A 146 23.18 11.32 0.95
N TRP A 147 22.60 10.12 0.98
CA TRP A 147 22.91 9.08 1.96
C TRP A 147 24.09 8.22 1.49
N SER A 148 24.88 7.71 2.44
CA SER A 148 25.73 6.55 2.17
C SER A 148 24.90 5.30 1.90
N ASP A 149 25.46 4.29 1.25
CA ASP A 149 24.70 3.09 0.87
C ASP A 149 24.17 2.30 2.08
N SER A 150 24.92 2.31 3.20
CA SER A 150 24.46 1.78 4.49
C SER A 150 23.22 2.52 5.01
N ASN A 151 23.24 3.85 4.98
CA ASN A 151 22.11 4.67 5.42
C ASN A 151 20.93 4.61 4.46
N LYS A 152 21.14 4.52 3.13
CA LYS A 152 20.04 4.23 2.19
C LYS A 152 19.32 2.95 2.55
N SER A 153 20.05 1.93 2.98
CA SER A 153 19.49 0.62 3.34
C SER A 153 18.70 0.70 4.66
N ALA A 154 19.22 1.38 5.68
CA ALA A 154 18.53 1.61 6.94
C ALA A 154 17.23 2.42 6.74
N VAL A 155 17.33 3.58 6.08
CA VAL A 155 16.18 4.43 5.79
C VAL A 155 15.15 3.71 4.93
N ARG A 156 15.57 2.95 3.90
CA ARG A 156 14.65 2.16 3.07
C ARG A 156 13.86 1.14 3.89
N LYS A 157 14.50 0.50 4.86
CA LYS A 157 13.84 -0.47 5.74
C LYS A 157 12.77 0.21 6.59
N THR A 158 13.07 1.34 7.23
CA THR A 158 12.09 2.09 8.01
C THR A 158 10.96 2.63 7.14
N LEU A 159 11.26 3.18 5.95
CA LEU A 159 10.23 3.62 5.00
C LEU A 159 9.34 2.46 4.51
N GLN A 160 9.89 1.25 4.39
CA GLN A 160 9.09 0.06 4.11
C GLN A 160 8.19 -0.29 5.29
N GLU A 161 8.70 -0.29 6.51
CA GLU A 161 7.91 -0.54 7.72
C GLU A 161 6.75 0.49 7.87
N LEU A 162 6.99 1.77 7.61
CA LEU A 162 5.95 2.81 7.62
C LEU A 162 4.86 2.62 6.55
N LYS A 163 5.18 1.95 5.43
CA LYS A 163 4.21 1.63 4.38
C LYS A 163 3.28 0.49 4.77
N HIS A 164 3.63 -0.31 5.77
CA HIS A 164 2.70 -1.31 6.29
C HIS A 164 1.73 -0.56 7.19
N PHE A 165 0.46 -0.47 6.79
CA PHE A 165 -0.61 0.12 7.62
C PHE A 165 -0.74 -0.74 8.90
N PRO A 166 -0.15 -0.35 10.05
CA PRO A 166 -0.02 -1.26 11.20
C PRO A 166 -1.35 -1.56 11.86
N ASP A 167 -2.33 -0.68 11.63
CA ASP A 167 -3.70 -0.76 12.14
C ASP A 167 -4.68 -1.36 11.13
N SER A 168 -4.20 -1.92 10.01
CA SER A 168 -5.10 -2.53 9.03
C SER A 168 -5.80 -3.75 9.62
N GLU A 169 -7.13 -3.78 9.54
CA GLU A 169 -7.88 -4.96 9.96
C GLU A 169 -7.66 -6.10 8.96
N SER A 170 -7.29 -7.29 9.46
CA SER A 170 -7.18 -8.50 8.64
C SER A 170 -8.57 -8.90 8.14
N PHE A 171 -8.79 -8.81 6.83
CA PHE A 171 -10.11 -9.06 6.23
C PHE A 171 -10.25 -10.49 5.70
N GLY A 172 -11.15 -11.27 6.30
CA GLY A 172 -11.47 -12.64 5.88
C GLY A 172 -12.49 -12.70 4.73
N VAL A 173 -12.30 -13.65 3.80
CA VAL A 173 -12.99 -13.73 2.49
C VAL A 173 -14.50 -14.05 2.53
N GLN A 174 -15.19 -13.94 3.66
CA GLN A 174 -16.65 -14.12 3.77
C GLN A 174 -17.32 -13.16 4.77
N TYR A 175 -16.77 -11.96 4.94
CA TYR A 175 -17.31 -10.98 5.87
C TYR A 175 -18.15 -9.91 5.16
N ALA A 176 -19.39 -9.77 5.60
CA ALA A 176 -20.14 -8.52 5.55
C ALA A 176 -20.05 -7.93 6.96
N SER A 177 -18.99 -7.18 7.26
CA SER A 177 -18.92 -6.38 8.48
C SER A 177 -19.53 -5.02 8.21
N LEU A 178 -20.46 -4.60 9.07
CA LEU A 178 -20.85 -3.20 9.16
C LEU A 178 -19.70 -2.45 9.80
N ASP A 179 -19.19 -1.45 9.11
CA ASP A 179 -18.10 -0.59 9.57
C ASP A 179 -18.45 0.88 9.37
N SER A 180 -17.58 1.79 9.81
CA SER A 180 -17.81 3.22 9.69
C SER A 180 -16.54 4.05 9.59
N THR A 181 -16.54 4.98 8.64
CA THR A 181 -15.52 6.02 8.56
C THR A 181 -15.78 7.21 9.50
N THR A 182 -16.84 7.21 10.32
CA THR A 182 -17.21 8.40 11.14
C THR A 182 -16.13 8.81 12.13
N ASN A 183 -15.50 7.84 12.79
CA ASN A 183 -14.40 8.09 13.74
C ASN A 183 -13.02 7.70 13.18
N ALA A 184 -12.97 7.34 11.90
CA ALA A 184 -11.75 6.93 11.23
C ALA A 184 -10.72 8.05 11.16
N ARG A 185 -9.46 7.64 11.03
CA ARG A 185 -8.34 8.56 10.84
C ARG A 185 -8.49 9.33 9.54
N LYS A 186 -7.94 10.55 9.51
CA LYS A 186 -7.85 11.38 8.32
C LYS A 186 -6.55 11.07 7.59
N TYR A 187 -6.61 10.91 6.29
CA TYR A 187 -5.45 10.64 5.45
C TYR A 187 -5.26 11.75 4.41
N ASN A 188 -3.99 12.13 4.21
CA ASN A 188 -3.58 12.97 3.09
C ASN A 188 -3.08 12.10 1.94
N GLY A 189 -3.25 12.57 0.70
CA GLY A 189 -2.81 11.85 -0.50
C GLY A 189 -3.80 10.88 -1.13
N LEU A 190 -5.02 10.78 -0.59
CA LEU A 190 -6.18 10.24 -1.31
C LEU A 190 -6.65 11.27 -2.36
N GLU A 191 -7.71 10.94 -3.11
CA GLU A 191 -8.29 11.88 -4.10
C GLU A 191 -8.65 13.24 -3.46
N TRP A 192 -9.03 13.24 -2.17
CA TRP A 192 -9.17 14.44 -1.36
C TRP A 192 -8.34 14.35 -0.08
N ASN A 193 -7.62 15.43 0.22
CA ASN A 193 -6.83 15.54 1.43
C ASN A 193 -7.72 15.65 2.68
N GLU A 194 -7.19 15.09 3.77
CA GLU A 194 -7.82 14.97 5.08
C GLU A 194 -9.12 14.15 5.10
N SER A 195 -9.31 13.25 4.13
CA SER A 195 -10.47 12.38 4.09
C SER A 195 -10.38 11.29 5.13
N ARG A 196 -11.50 11.01 5.80
CA ARG A 196 -11.61 9.91 6.75
C ARG A 196 -11.57 8.60 5.97
N ALA A 197 -10.76 7.65 6.41
CA ALA A 197 -10.66 6.36 5.74
C ALA A 197 -10.37 5.22 6.72
N GLU A 198 -10.93 4.05 6.41
CA GLU A 198 -10.57 2.79 7.05
C GLU A 198 -9.75 1.94 6.08
N VAL A 199 -8.83 1.15 6.64
CA VAL A 199 -7.85 0.38 5.86
C VAL A 199 -7.94 -1.10 6.23
N TYR A 200 -8.13 -1.95 5.22
CA TYR A 200 -8.25 -3.39 5.38
C TYR A 200 -7.11 -4.10 4.67
N GLN A 201 -6.50 -5.08 5.33
CA GLN A 201 -5.46 -5.91 4.75
C GLN A 201 -6.06 -7.22 4.22
N LEU A 202 -5.69 -7.57 2.99
CA LEU A 202 -6.07 -8.83 2.37
C LEU A 202 -4.81 -9.59 1.93
N MET A 203 -4.69 -10.83 2.40
CA MET A 203 -3.74 -11.78 1.83
C MET A 203 -4.24 -12.28 0.47
N VAL A 204 -3.46 -12.06 -0.58
CA VAL A 204 -3.83 -12.42 -1.95
C VAL A 204 -3.57 -13.91 -2.17
N ALA A 205 -4.63 -14.62 -2.53
CA ALA A 205 -4.58 -16.01 -2.91
C ALA A 205 -4.17 -16.12 -4.38
N LYS A 206 -3.20 -17.01 -4.66
CA LYS A 206 -2.74 -17.26 -6.03
C LYS A 206 -3.90 -17.64 -6.97
N ASN A 207 -3.82 -17.15 -8.20
CA ASN A 207 -4.79 -17.39 -9.27
C ASN A 207 -6.23 -17.05 -8.88
N THR A 208 -6.42 -16.01 -8.05
CA THR A 208 -7.72 -15.58 -7.56
C THR A 208 -8.01 -14.18 -8.03
N THR A 209 -9.17 -13.99 -8.64
CA THR A 209 -9.71 -12.65 -8.91
C THR A 209 -10.71 -12.25 -7.83
N TYR A 210 -10.75 -10.97 -7.50
CA TYR A 210 -11.56 -10.41 -6.43
C TYR A 210 -12.61 -9.46 -7.00
N THR A 211 -13.83 -9.56 -6.51
CA THR A 211 -14.84 -8.51 -6.68
C THR A 211 -15.18 -7.97 -5.30
N ILE A 212 -14.92 -6.68 -5.11
CA ILE A 212 -15.20 -5.93 -3.89
C ILE A 212 -16.35 -4.96 -4.20
N THR A 213 -17.37 -4.93 -3.36
CA THR A 213 -18.52 -4.04 -3.50
C THR A 213 -18.83 -3.44 -2.16
N LEU A 214 -18.88 -2.12 -2.06
CA LEU A 214 -19.44 -1.45 -0.91
C LEU A 214 -20.97 -1.52 -0.98
N THR A 215 -21.61 -1.85 0.13
CA THR A 215 -23.07 -1.93 0.25
C THR A 215 -23.55 -1.23 1.49
N ASP A 216 -24.83 -0.88 1.51
CA ASP A 216 -25.51 -0.34 2.69
C ASP A 216 -24.84 0.94 3.23
N ALA A 217 -24.20 1.71 2.34
CA ALA A 217 -23.50 2.93 2.73
C ALA A 217 -24.46 4.12 2.77
N ASP A 218 -24.36 4.94 3.82
CA ASP A 218 -25.14 6.17 4.02
C ASP A 218 -24.44 7.42 3.45
N PHE A 219 -23.36 7.22 2.69
CA PHE A 219 -22.57 8.25 2.04
C PHE A 219 -22.08 7.81 0.65
N ASP A 220 -21.61 8.76 -0.13
CA ASP A 220 -20.97 8.54 -1.43
C ASP A 220 -19.55 8.03 -1.21
N THR A 221 -19.30 6.77 -1.57
CA THR A 221 -18.10 6.05 -1.17
C THR A 221 -16.98 6.20 -2.20
N TYR A 222 -15.75 5.96 -1.77
CA TYR A 222 -14.59 5.84 -2.63
C TYR A 222 -13.74 4.66 -2.16
N LEU A 223 -13.38 3.76 -3.07
CA LEU A 223 -12.58 2.58 -2.79
C LEU A 223 -11.25 2.64 -3.54
N TYR A 224 -10.15 2.44 -2.82
CA TYR A 224 -8.81 2.32 -3.39
C TYR A 224 -8.21 0.96 -3.04
N VAL A 225 -7.29 0.49 -3.89
CA VAL A 225 -6.45 -0.68 -3.62
C VAL A 225 -5.00 -0.30 -3.79
N TYR A 226 -4.18 -0.60 -2.79
CA TYR A 226 -2.74 -0.42 -2.81
C TYR A 226 -2.00 -1.74 -2.63
N ASP A 227 -0.81 -1.86 -3.21
CA ASP A 227 0.12 -2.94 -2.87
C ASP A 227 0.88 -2.65 -1.57
N GLU A 228 1.74 -3.58 -1.14
CA GLU A 228 2.58 -3.44 0.06
C GLU A 228 3.57 -2.26 0.00
N ASN A 229 3.78 -1.69 -1.18
CA ASN A 229 4.65 -0.53 -1.39
C ASN A 229 3.85 0.78 -1.47
N GLY A 230 2.53 0.75 -1.23
CA GLY A 230 1.66 1.93 -1.33
C GLY A 230 1.42 2.37 -2.77
N LYS A 231 1.71 1.53 -3.78
CA LYS A 231 1.36 1.82 -5.16
C LYS A 231 -0.11 1.50 -5.38
N GLN A 232 -0.86 2.46 -5.92
CA GLN A 232 -2.26 2.24 -6.25
C GLN A 232 -2.38 1.22 -7.39
N LEU A 233 -3.09 0.13 -7.14
CA LEU A 233 -3.39 -0.92 -8.09
C LEU A 233 -4.73 -0.68 -8.79
N ALA A 234 -5.73 -0.19 -8.06
CA ALA A 234 -7.07 0.09 -8.57
C ALA A 234 -7.77 1.15 -7.71
N LYS A 235 -8.79 1.78 -8.28
CA LYS A 235 -9.72 2.67 -7.57
C LYS A 235 -11.07 2.71 -8.26
N ASP A 236 -12.13 2.97 -7.51
CA ASP A 236 -13.49 3.18 -8.00
C ASP A 236 -14.31 4.01 -7.00
N ASP A 237 -15.28 4.79 -7.49
CA ASP A 237 -16.16 5.63 -6.69
C ASP A 237 -17.64 5.22 -6.79
N ASP A 238 -18.19 5.01 -7.98
CA ASP A 238 -19.64 4.87 -8.15
C ASP A 238 -20.11 3.73 -9.09
N SER A 239 -19.25 2.75 -9.41
CA SER A 239 -19.61 1.65 -10.31
C SER A 239 -20.53 0.57 -9.68
N GLY A 240 -20.89 0.71 -8.41
CA GLY A 240 -21.76 -0.18 -7.66
C GLY A 240 -23.24 0.24 -7.66
N PRO A 241 -24.10 -0.42 -6.86
CA PRO A 241 -25.49 -0.01 -6.72
C PRO A 241 -25.60 1.39 -6.11
N GLY A 242 -26.29 2.32 -6.78
CA GLY A 242 -26.43 3.70 -6.29
C GLY A 242 -25.16 4.50 -6.54
N SER A 243 -24.59 5.09 -5.48
CA SER A 243 -23.32 5.84 -5.49
C SER A 243 -22.25 5.11 -4.67
N TRP A 244 -22.26 3.78 -4.73
CA TRP A 244 -21.34 2.93 -3.97
C TRP A 244 -20.23 2.42 -4.86
N SER A 245 -19.04 2.28 -4.32
CA SER A 245 -17.86 1.87 -5.08
C SER A 245 -17.83 0.35 -5.26
N LYS A 246 -17.34 -0.08 -6.42
CA LYS A 246 -17.24 -1.47 -6.80
C LYS A 246 -16.05 -1.73 -7.72
N LEU A 247 -15.19 -2.65 -7.28
CA LEU A 247 -14.09 -3.16 -8.09
C LEU A 247 -14.38 -4.59 -8.50
N GLU A 248 -14.57 -4.83 -9.80
CA GLU A 248 -14.85 -6.17 -10.33
C GLU A 248 -13.63 -6.85 -10.95
N ASN A 249 -13.55 -8.18 -10.83
CA ASN A 249 -12.58 -9.03 -11.53
C ASN A 249 -11.11 -8.60 -11.34
N GLN A 250 -10.76 -8.07 -10.17
CA GLN A 250 -9.42 -7.61 -9.87
C GLN A 250 -8.46 -8.79 -9.73
N ASP A 251 -7.42 -8.82 -10.55
CA ASP A 251 -6.28 -9.73 -10.42
C ASP A 251 -5.09 -8.95 -9.89
N PHE A 252 -4.72 -9.19 -8.64
CA PHE A 252 -3.58 -8.54 -8.01
C PHE A 252 -2.23 -9.22 -8.36
N GLY A 253 -2.25 -10.18 -9.28
CA GLY A 253 -1.07 -10.78 -9.88
C GLY A 253 -0.20 -11.52 -8.85
N SER A 254 1.06 -11.10 -8.73
CA SER A 254 2.04 -11.71 -7.82
C SER A 254 2.08 -11.05 -6.43
N ALA A 255 1.24 -10.05 -6.16
CA ALA A 255 1.16 -9.44 -4.84
C ALA A 255 0.86 -10.51 -3.79
N LYS A 256 1.53 -10.44 -2.64
CA LYS A 256 1.26 -11.35 -1.51
C LYS A 256 0.12 -10.81 -0.65
N GLU A 257 0.04 -9.50 -0.55
CA GLU A 257 -0.97 -8.78 0.20
C GLU A 257 -1.33 -7.48 -0.52
N VAL A 258 -2.54 -6.99 -0.26
CA VAL A 258 -3.01 -5.69 -0.73
C VAL A 258 -3.81 -5.01 0.38
N TYR A 259 -3.92 -3.69 0.28
CA TYR A 259 -4.65 -2.85 1.22
C TYR A 259 -5.83 -2.19 0.52
N PHE A 260 -7.04 -2.43 1.03
CA PHE A 260 -8.24 -1.73 0.62
C PHE A 260 -8.45 -0.52 1.50
N VAL A 261 -8.59 0.66 0.89
CA VAL A 261 -8.87 1.90 1.61
C VAL A 261 -10.27 2.36 1.24
N VAL A 262 -11.17 2.39 2.22
CA VAL A 262 -12.53 2.91 2.04
C VAL A 262 -12.58 4.32 2.59
N SER A 263 -12.93 5.26 1.73
CA SER A 263 -13.15 6.67 2.06
C SER A 263 -14.44 7.15 1.39
N GLY A 264 -14.69 8.45 1.36
CA GLY A 264 -15.87 9.04 0.72
C GLY A 264 -15.52 10.07 -0.34
N TYR A 265 -16.45 10.29 -1.26
CA TYR A 265 -16.37 11.39 -2.22
C TYR A 265 -16.24 12.72 -1.47
N LYS A 266 -15.22 13.51 -1.83
CA LYS A 266 -14.78 14.68 -1.05
C LYS A 266 -14.38 14.28 0.37
N ARG A 267 -15.17 14.71 1.36
CA ARG A 267 -14.96 14.47 2.80
C ARG A 267 -16.18 13.80 3.42
N ALA A 268 -17.01 13.15 2.60
CA ALA A 268 -18.12 12.36 3.09
C ALA A 268 -17.59 11.18 3.91
N TYR A 269 -18.34 10.80 4.94
CA TYR A 269 -18.03 9.69 5.82
C TYR A 269 -19.33 9.16 6.41
N GLY A 270 -19.31 7.94 6.92
CA GLY A 270 -20.52 7.31 7.41
C GLY A 270 -20.36 5.83 7.62
N LYS A 271 -21.48 5.11 7.69
CA LYS A 271 -21.50 3.66 7.83
C LYS A 271 -21.53 3.01 6.46
N TYR A 272 -21.00 1.79 6.37
CA TYR A 272 -21.01 0.99 5.15
C TYR A 272 -20.79 -0.48 5.49
N SER A 273 -21.02 -1.35 4.52
CA SER A 273 -20.65 -2.76 4.56
C SER A 273 -19.76 -3.08 3.37
N ILE A 274 -18.78 -3.96 3.55
CA ILE A 274 -17.97 -4.49 2.45
C ILE A 274 -18.50 -5.88 2.09
N ARG A 275 -18.79 -6.11 0.82
CA ARG A 275 -19.00 -7.46 0.28
C ARG A 275 -17.87 -7.80 -0.65
N MET A 276 -17.15 -8.86 -0.32
CA MET A 276 -16.11 -9.40 -1.18
C MET A 276 -16.51 -10.80 -1.67
N SER A 277 -16.33 -11.02 -2.96
CA SER A 277 -16.43 -12.34 -3.57
C SER A 277 -15.13 -12.65 -4.30
N THR A 278 -14.76 -13.92 -4.29
CA THR A 278 -13.53 -14.39 -4.92
C THR A 278 -13.82 -15.43 -5.96
N TYR A 279 -12.97 -15.45 -6.99
CA TYR A 279 -13.03 -16.44 -8.05
C TYR A 279 -11.64 -17.04 -8.26
N ARG A 280 -11.46 -18.30 -7.87
CA ARG A 280 -10.21 -19.02 -8.06
C ARG A 280 -10.19 -19.73 -9.41
N THR A 281 -9.08 -19.60 -10.14
CA THR A 281 -8.84 -20.26 -11.42
C THR A 281 -7.85 -21.41 -11.26
N LEU A 282 -8.26 -22.62 -11.63
CA LEU A 282 -7.38 -23.77 -11.81
C LEU A 282 -6.93 -23.82 -13.27
N PHE A 283 -5.61 -23.86 -13.50
CA PHE A 283 -5.04 -24.13 -14.81
C PHE A 283 -4.75 -25.62 -14.95
N ILE A 284 -5.28 -26.25 -16.01
CA ILE A 284 -5.01 -27.64 -16.37
C ILE A 284 -4.24 -27.62 -17.69
N GLU A 285 -2.92 -27.80 -17.60
CA GLU A 285 -2.01 -27.78 -18.75
C GLU A 285 -1.02 -28.95 -18.75
N ASP A 286 -0.95 -29.74 -17.67
CA ASP A 286 -0.11 -30.93 -17.62
C ASP A 286 -0.75 -32.14 -18.30
N ASN A 287 0.07 -32.98 -18.94
CA ASN A 287 -0.38 -34.11 -19.75
C ASN A 287 -1.17 -35.15 -18.94
N SER A 288 -0.79 -35.41 -17.68
CA SER A 288 -1.47 -36.39 -16.83
C SER A 288 -2.89 -35.96 -16.47
N THR A 289 -3.07 -34.72 -16.03
CA THR A 289 -4.38 -34.18 -15.66
C THR A 289 -5.25 -34.01 -16.88
N LEU A 290 -4.71 -33.53 -18.01
CA LEU A 290 -5.45 -33.46 -19.27
C LEU A 290 -5.98 -34.83 -19.68
N LYS A 291 -5.14 -35.87 -19.68
CA LYS A 291 -5.58 -37.25 -19.97
C LYS A 291 -6.62 -37.76 -18.98
N SER A 292 -6.57 -37.33 -17.72
CA SER A 292 -7.59 -37.70 -16.73
C SER A 292 -8.99 -37.15 -17.03
N LEU A 293 -9.10 -36.11 -17.87
CA LEU A 293 -10.39 -35.57 -18.31
C LEU A 293 -11.05 -36.45 -19.40
N GLN A 294 -10.26 -37.29 -20.08
CA GLN A 294 -10.75 -38.18 -21.13
C GLN A 294 -11.83 -39.10 -20.57
N ASN A 295 -13.01 -39.08 -21.19
CA ASN A 295 -14.15 -39.96 -20.85
C ASN A 295 -14.57 -39.90 -19.37
N SER A 296 -14.26 -38.81 -18.66
CA SER A 296 -14.53 -38.68 -17.21
C SER A 296 -15.17 -37.34 -16.87
N VAL A 297 -16.49 -37.33 -16.76
CA VAL A 297 -17.25 -36.19 -16.22
C VAL A 297 -16.87 -35.95 -14.75
N VAL A 298 -16.61 -37.01 -14.00
CA VAL A 298 -16.36 -36.96 -12.54
C VAL A 298 -15.12 -36.13 -12.20
N ASN A 299 -14.03 -36.28 -12.96
CA ASN A 299 -12.78 -35.56 -12.68
C ASN A 299 -12.95 -34.07 -12.93
N LEU A 300 -13.55 -33.70 -14.07
CA LEU A 300 -13.82 -32.30 -14.38
C LEU A 300 -14.81 -31.69 -13.37
N SER A 301 -15.87 -32.41 -12.99
CA SER A 301 -16.81 -31.99 -11.94
C SER A 301 -16.12 -31.73 -10.61
N LYS A 302 -15.15 -32.55 -10.20
CA LYS A 302 -14.35 -32.33 -8.98
C LYS A 302 -13.54 -31.04 -9.08
N PHE A 303 -12.83 -30.84 -10.20
CA PHE A 303 -12.03 -29.63 -10.41
C PHE A 303 -12.88 -28.35 -10.42
N ILE A 304 -14.04 -28.39 -11.07
CA ILE A 304 -15.02 -27.30 -11.09
C ILE A 304 -15.66 -27.10 -9.70
N SER A 305 -15.82 -28.15 -8.90
CA SER A 305 -16.42 -28.01 -7.57
C SER A 305 -15.47 -27.39 -6.56
N SER A 306 -14.17 -27.62 -6.72
CA SER A 306 -13.14 -27.03 -5.87
C SER A 306 -12.65 -25.66 -6.35
N ASN A 307 -13.03 -25.20 -7.55
CA ASN A 307 -12.54 -23.95 -8.14
C ASN A 307 -13.65 -23.24 -8.91
N ASN A 308 -13.73 -21.91 -8.83
CA ASN A 308 -14.74 -21.15 -9.57
C ASN A 308 -14.52 -21.22 -11.08
N LYS A 309 -13.26 -21.24 -11.54
CA LYS A 309 -12.91 -21.34 -12.96
C LYS A 309 -11.94 -22.48 -13.19
N VAL A 310 -12.13 -23.22 -14.28
CA VAL A 310 -11.16 -24.20 -14.76
C VAL A 310 -10.74 -23.80 -16.17
N TRP A 311 -9.45 -23.58 -16.36
CA TRP A 311 -8.87 -23.26 -17.66
C TRP A 311 -8.04 -24.42 -18.16
N ILE A 312 -8.58 -25.12 -19.15
CA ILE A 312 -7.95 -26.24 -19.83
C ILE A 312 -7.13 -25.69 -21.00
N LYS A 313 -5.83 -25.98 -21.03
CA LYS A 313 -4.91 -25.50 -22.05
C LYS A 313 -4.16 -26.69 -22.63
N THR A 314 -4.35 -26.98 -23.91
CA THR A 314 -3.63 -28.07 -24.59
C THR A 314 -2.50 -27.52 -25.44
N HIS A 315 -1.42 -28.28 -25.58
CA HIS A 315 -0.30 -27.98 -26.46
C HIS A 315 0.35 -29.27 -26.97
N ASN A 316 1.25 -29.17 -27.94
CA ASN A 316 2.00 -30.34 -28.39
C ASN A 316 2.78 -30.95 -27.21
N GLY A 317 2.53 -32.23 -26.93
CA GLY A 317 3.07 -32.95 -25.77
C GLY A 317 2.14 -33.05 -24.54
N ALA A 318 1.08 -32.23 -24.45
CA ALA A 318 0.07 -32.31 -23.40
C ALA A 318 -1.33 -32.02 -23.95
N TRP A 319 -2.12 -33.08 -24.11
CA TRP A 319 -3.38 -33.02 -24.87
C TRP A 319 -4.41 -34.03 -24.38
N VAL A 320 -5.68 -33.73 -24.64
CA VAL A 320 -6.83 -34.61 -24.42
C VAL A 320 -7.69 -34.62 -25.68
N GLU A 321 -8.15 -35.79 -26.10
CA GLU A 321 -8.96 -35.91 -27.31
C GLU A 321 -10.35 -35.32 -27.10
N SER A 322 -10.97 -35.65 -25.97
CA SER A 322 -12.28 -35.15 -25.64
C SER A 322 -12.57 -35.09 -24.16
N PHE A 323 -13.41 -34.16 -23.75
CA PHE A 323 -13.99 -34.15 -22.42
C PHE A 323 -15.45 -33.72 -22.46
N THR A 324 -16.19 -34.10 -21.43
CA THR A 324 -17.61 -33.81 -21.30
C THR A 324 -17.82 -32.86 -20.13
N LEU A 325 -18.50 -31.75 -20.37
CA LEU A 325 -18.92 -30.82 -19.33
C LEU A 325 -20.00 -31.47 -18.45
N PRO A 326 -20.02 -31.20 -17.13
CA PRO A 326 -21.09 -31.68 -16.27
C PRO A 326 -22.45 -31.15 -16.76
N PRO A 327 -23.53 -31.94 -16.65
CA PRO A 327 -24.87 -31.54 -17.13
C PRO A 327 -25.48 -30.39 -16.33
N GLU A 328 -25.02 -30.17 -15.09
CA GLU A 328 -25.45 -29.06 -14.23
C GLU A 328 -24.25 -28.35 -13.61
N PHE A 329 -24.25 -27.02 -13.67
CA PHE A 329 -23.35 -26.15 -12.92
C PHE A 329 -24.11 -25.58 -11.71
N HIS A 330 -23.83 -26.06 -10.50
CA HIS A 330 -24.39 -25.44 -9.30
C HIS A 330 -23.63 -24.13 -8.99
N GLY A 331 -24.26 -22.99 -9.27
CA GLY A 331 -23.79 -21.64 -8.94
C GLY A 331 -23.50 -20.78 -10.17
N ASN A 332 -24.06 -19.56 -10.21
CA ASN A 332 -24.04 -18.62 -11.34
C ASN A 332 -22.65 -18.06 -11.71
N THR A 333 -21.57 -18.57 -11.12
CA THR A 333 -20.21 -18.00 -11.23
C THR A 333 -19.16 -19.01 -11.69
N ARG A 334 -19.55 -20.25 -11.99
CA ARG A 334 -18.63 -21.30 -12.45
C ARG A 334 -18.40 -21.22 -13.95
N LYS A 335 -17.15 -21.39 -14.40
CA LYS A 335 -16.80 -21.27 -15.83
C LYS A 335 -15.69 -22.21 -16.24
N VAL A 336 -15.83 -22.83 -17.41
CA VAL A 336 -14.75 -23.59 -18.06
C VAL A 336 -14.24 -22.83 -19.28
N THR A 337 -12.92 -22.70 -19.40
CA THR A 337 -12.29 -22.09 -20.58
C THR A 337 -11.38 -23.12 -21.23
N LEU A 338 -11.43 -23.23 -22.55
CA LEU A 338 -10.55 -24.11 -23.32
C LEU A 338 -9.69 -23.26 -24.27
N SER A 339 -8.39 -23.52 -24.26
CA SER A 339 -7.43 -23.01 -25.24
C SER A 339 -6.70 -24.18 -25.90
N VAL A 340 -6.81 -24.30 -27.22
CA VAL A 340 -6.18 -25.39 -27.97
C VAL A 340 -4.98 -24.84 -28.73
N ASN A 341 -3.78 -25.17 -28.28
CA ASN A 341 -2.52 -24.84 -28.94
C ASN A 341 -1.76 -26.11 -29.37
N SER A 342 -2.47 -27.22 -29.52
CA SER A 342 -1.97 -28.49 -30.03
C SER A 342 -2.35 -28.65 -31.51
N GLU A 343 -1.58 -29.48 -32.23
CA GLU A 343 -1.89 -29.86 -33.62
C GLU A 343 -3.23 -30.59 -33.74
N TRP A 344 -3.64 -31.29 -32.68
CA TRP A 344 -4.86 -32.08 -32.65
C TRP A 344 -6.01 -31.28 -32.01
N PRO A 345 -7.20 -31.24 -32.64
CA PRO A 345 -8.35 -30.55 -32.08
C PRO A 345 -8.87 -31.25 -30.83
N VAL A 346 -9.60 -30.52 -29.98
CA VAL A 346 -10.25 -31.08 -28.79
C VAL A 346 -11.76 -31.10 -29.00
N ARG A 347 -12.38 -32.24 -28.72
CA ARG A 347 -13.83 -32.42 -28.80
C ARG A 347 -14.47 -32.20 -27.43
N VAL A 348 -15.38 -31.25 -27.34
CA VAL A 348 -16.09 -30.90 -26.10
C VAL A 348 -17.54 -31.33 -26.22
N THR A 349 -17.99 -32.20 -25.33
CA THR A 349 -19.41 -32.59 -25.22
C THR A 349 -20.07 -31.81 -24.08
N PHE A 350 -21.25 -31.25 -24.31
CA PHE A 350 -21.99 -30.46 -23.32
C PHE A 350 -23.50 -30.55 -23.53
N THR A 351 -24.27 -30.31 -22.47
CA THR A 351 -25.74 -30.32 -22.54
C THR A 351 -26.28 -28.90 -22.61
N ALA A 352 -27.06 -28.60 -23.64
CA ALA A 352 -27.76 -27.32 -23.78
C ALA A 352 -29.25 -27.59 -24.06
N ASN A 353 -30.15 -26.98 -23.28
CA ASN A 353 -31.59 -27.20 -23.36
C ASN A 353 -31.99 -28.69 -23.29
N LYS A 354 -31.35 -29.44 -22.39
CA LYS A 354 -31.53 -30.90 -22.21
C LYS A 354 -31.14 -31.76 -23.43
N ILE A 355 -30.38 -31.20 -24.37
CA ILE A 355 -29.88 -31.91 -25.56
C ILE A 355 -28.36 -31.91 -25.51
N GLU A 356 -27.75 -33.08 -25.72
CA GLU A 356 -26.30 -33.21 -25.84
C GLU A 356 -25.81 -32.61 -27.17
N LYS A 357 -24.75 -31.81 -27.09
CA LYS A 357 -24.09 -31.16 -28.21
C LYS A 357 -22.59 -31.41 -28.15
N THR A 358 -21.95 -31.33 -29.30
CA THR A 358 -20.50 -31.46 -29.42
C THR A 358 -19.92 -30.26 -30.15
N LEU A 359 -18.82 -29.72 -29.63
CA LEU A 359 -18.03 -28.67 -30.24
C LEU A 359 -16.60 -29.18 -30.48
N LEU A 360 -16.08 -29.01 -31.69
CA LEU A 360 -14.69 -29.29 -32.01
C LEU A 360 -13.89 -27.97 -31.99
N VAL A 361 -12.90 -27.87 -31.11
CA VAL A 361 -12.07 -26.66 -30.95
C VAL A 361 -10.68 -26.93 -31.52
N GLN A 362 -10.25 -26.10 -32.47
CA GLN A 362 -9.00 -26.29 -33.23
C GLN A 362 -7.86 -25.42 -32.72
N GLN A 363 -6.65 -25.67 -33.22
CA GLN A 363 -5.45 -24.92 -32.87
C GLN A 363 -5.64 -23.39 -33.03
N GLY A 364 -5.14 -22.61 -32.06
CA GLY A 364 -5.27 -21.16 -32.04
C GLY A 364 -6.65 -20.65 -31.62
N SER A 365 -7.59 -21.55 -31.29
CA SER A 365 -8.94 -21.17 -30.87
C SER A 365 -9.06 -21.08 -29.34
N ARG A 366 -9.87 -20.12 -28.89
CA ARG A 366 -10.29 -20.00 -27.48
C ARG A 366 -11.81 -20.11 -27.38
N GLY A 367 -12.28 -21.10 -26.63
CA GLY A 367 -13.71 -21.31 -26.36
C GLY A 367 -14.05 -20.95 -24.92
N PHE A 368 -15.10 -20.13 -24.74
CA PHE A 368 -15.75 -19.96 -23.44
C PHE A 368 -16.93 -20.93 -23.35
N LEU A 369 -16.89 -21.79 -22.34
CA LEU A 369 -17.89 -22.82 -22.09
C LEU A 369 -18.60 -22.42 -20.79
N GLY A 370 -19.76 -21.77 -20.96
CA GLY A 370 -20.59 -21.22 -19.89
C GLY A 370 -21.62 -22.22 -19.41
#